data_AF-A0A1U7UP45-F1
#
_entry.id   AF-A0A1U7UP45-F1
#
_cell.length_a   1.000
_cell.length_b   1.000
_cell.length_c   1.000
_cell.angle_alpha   90.00
_cell.angle_beta   90.00
_cell.angle_gamma   90.00
#
_symmetry.space_group_name_H-M   'P 1'
#
loop_
_entity.id
_entity.type
_entity.pdbx_description
1 polymer ?
#
loop_
_entity_poly.entity_id
_entity_poly.type
_entity_poly.pdbx_seq_one_letter_code
_entity_poly.pdbx_strand_id
1 'polypeptide(L)'
;MNKRCSFLEHVVSQIGLSNVQVKRERAEKLGQDVSFRESFDVAVARAVAEMRILAEYCLPLVRTGGIFVAAKGHDPQEEVQSAERAIQLMGASLLQIYYDPHISVSGNYSKSRLSSA
;
A
#
# COMPACT_ATOMS: atom_id res chain seq x y z
N MET A 1 -11.84 17.45 -3.80
CA MET A 1 -10.50 16.82 -3.77
C MET A 1 -9.34 17.83 -3.83
N ASN A 2 -9.57 19.15 -3.97
CA ASN A 2 -8.48 20.10 -4.27
C ASN A 2 -7.56 20.47 -3.13
N LYS A 3 -8.10 20.59 -1.92
CA LYS A 3 -7.37 21.14 -0.77
C LYS A 3 -6.25 20.23 -0.24
N ARG A 4 -6.39 18.90 -0.37
CA ARG A 4 -5.41 17.93 0.17
C ARG A 4 -4.07 17.97 -0.57
N CYS A 5 -4.08 17.91 -1.90
CA CYS A 5 -2.83 17.95 -2.68
C CYS A 5 -2.12 19.30 -2.51
N SER A 6 -2.84 20.41 -2.56
CA SER A 6 -2.26 21.74 -2.35
C SER A 6 -1.66 21.92 -0.95
N PHE A 7 -2.28 21.32 0.07
CA PHE A 7 -1.68 21.29 1.40
C PHE A 7 -0.36 20.48 1.42
N LEU A 8 -0.31 19.31 0.78
CA LEU A 8 0.93 18.53 0.70
C LEU A 8 2.03 19.26 -0.07
N GLU A 9 1.69 19.89 -1.20
CA GLU A 9 2.62 20.73 -1.97
C GLU A 9 3.17 21.89 -1.12
N HIS A 10 2.30 22.55 -0.34
CA HIS A 10 2.71 23.59 0.60
C HIS A 10 3.65 23.04 1.68
N VAL A 11 3.32 21.91 2.31
CA VAL A 11 4.19 21.28 3.32
C VAL A 11 5.55 20.94 2.73
N VAL A 12 5.59 20.26 1.58
CA VAL A 12 6.83 19.89 0.86
C VAL A 12 7.71 21.12 0.63
N SER A 13 7.12 22.24 0.19
CA SER A 13 7.82 23.52 0.01
C SER A 13 8.35 24.09 1.33
N GLN A 14 7.56 24.05 2.41
CA GLN A 14 7.97 24.62 3.70
C GLN A 14 9.12 23.85 4.36
N ILE A 15 9.15 22.52 4.21
CA ILE A 15 10.21 21.68 4.80
C ILE A 15 11.42 21.48 3.86
N GLY A 16 11.36 21.99 2.62
CA GLY A 16 12.49 22.00 1.69
C GLY A 16 12.81 20.65 1.04
N LEU A 17 11.83 19.76 0.84
CA LEU A 17 12.07 18.48 0.16
C LEU A 17 12.14 18.69 -1.36
N SER A 18 13.25 18.29 -1.98
CA SER A 18 13.51 18.45 -3.42
C SER A 18 13.12 17.24 -4.27
N ASN A 19 12.94 16.07 -3.65
CA ASN A 19 12.69 14.79 -4.32
C ASN A 19 11.25 14.25 -4.06
N VAL A 20 10.29 15.15 -3.87
CA VAL A 20 8.89 14.78 -3.65
C VAL A 20 8.02 15.40 -4.74
N GLN A 21 7.16 14.58 -5.34
CA GLN A 21 6.17 15.03 -6.31
C GLN A 21 4.78 14.64 -5.83
N VAL A 22 3.90 15.63 -5.72
CA VAL A 22 2.47 15.40 -5.45
C VAL A 22 1.75 15.29 -6.78
N LYS A 23 1.08 14.17 -7.01
CA LYS A 23 0.23 13.98 -8.19
C LYS A 23 -1.25 14.00 -7.82
N ARG A 24 -1.97 14.86 -8.52
CA ARG A 24 -3.40 15.07 -8.36
C ARG A 24 -4.16 14.24 -9.38
N GLU A 25 -4.18 12.93 -9.18
CA GLU A 25 -4.87 12.00 -10.08
C GLU A 25 -5.37 10.79 -9.29
N ARG A 26 -6.32 10.06 -9.86
CA ARG A 26 -6.79 8.79 -9.34
C ARG A 26 -5.76 7.68 -9.62
N ALA A 27 -5.56 6.79 -8.66
CA ALA A 27 -4.60 5.70 -8.78
C ALA A 27 -4.90 4.79 -9.98
N GLU A 28 -6.18 4.52 -10.25
CA GLU A 28 -6.64 3.71 -11.38
C GLU A 28 -6.18 4.29 -12.73
N LYS A 29 -6.15 5.62 -12.84
CA LYS A 29 -5.73 6.30 -14.05
C LYS A 29 -4.20 6.33 -14.17
N LEU A 30 -3.49 6.54 -13.06
CA LEU A 30 -2.03 6.44 -13.04
C LEU A 30 -1.55 5.01 -13.38
N GLY A 31 -2.23 3.98 -12.89
CA GLY A 31 -1.91 2.58 -13.22
C GLY A 31 -2.08 2.21 -14.69
N GLN A 32 -2.79 3.03 -15.47
CA GLN A 32 -2.96 2.88 -16.92
C GLN A 32 -2.03 3.79 -17.74
N ASP A 33 -1.40 4.78 -17.11
CA ASP A 33 -0.44 5.68 -17.76
C ASP A 33 0.91 4.97 -17.90
N VAL A 34 1.40 4.86 -19.14
CA VAL A 34 2.69 4.20 -19.46
C VAL A 34 3.87 4.81 -18.71
N SER A 35 3.80 6.10 -18.34
CA SER A 35 4.86 6.77 -17.60
C SER A 35 4.95 6.34 -16.13
N PHE A 36 3.85 5.84 -15.58
CA PHE A 36 3.71 5.48 -14.15
C PHE A 36 3.57 3.97 -13.93
N ARG A 37 3.00 3.26 -14.91
CA ARG A 37 2.77 1.83 -14.84
C ARG A 37 4.10 1.10 -14.71
N GLU A 38 4.19 0.26 -13.68
CA GLU A 38 5.37 -0.57 -13.39
C GLU A 38 6.68 0.24 -13.28
N SER A 39 6.59 1.51 -12.86
CA SER A 39 7.74 2.45 -12.80
C SER A 39 8.33 2.63 -11.40
N PHE A 40 7.70 2.07 -10.36
CA PHE A 40 8.12 2.30 -8.97
C PHE A 40 8.66 1.03 -8.32
N ASP A 41 9.75 1.15 -7.55
CA ASP A 41 10.29 0.06 -6.75
C ASP A 41 9.33 -0.37 -5.64
N VAL A 42 8.68 0.60 -5.00
CA VAL A 42 7.82 0.39 -3.83
C VAL A 42 6.57 1.26 -3.91
N ALA A 43 5.42 0.66 -3.63
CA ALA A 43 4.18 1.39 -3.32
C ALA A 43 3.82 1.20 -1.84
N VAL A 44 3.35 2.26 -1.19
CA VAL A 44 2.88 2.20 0.21
C VAL A 44 1.48 2.80 0.32
N ALA A 45 0.58 2.12 1.01
CA ALA A 45 -0.77 2.62 1.27
C ALA A 45 -1.18 2.39 2.73
N ARG A 46 -1.81 3.40 3.33
CA ARG A 46 -2.34 3.36 4.71
C ARG A 46 -3.71 4.01 4.78
N ALA A 47 -4.67 3.34 5.43
CA ALA A 47 -6.01 3.87 5.73
C ALA A 47 -6.77 4.40 4.50
N VAL A 48 -6.76 3.64 3.38
CA VAL A 48 -7.38 4.05 2.12
C VAL A 48 -8.60 3.18 1.76
N ALA A 49 -8.46 1.86 1.77
CA ALA A 49 -9.50 0.91 1.32
C ALA A 49 -9.19 -0.52 1.79
N GLU A 50 -10.11 -1.45 1.53
CA GLU A 50 -9.91 -2.90 1.66
C GLU A 50 -8.77 -3.41 0.74
N MET A 51 -8.17 -4.55 1.10
CA MET A 51 -6.98 -5.07 0.40
C MET A 51 -7.20 -5.31 -1.11
N ARG A 52 -8.39 -5.75 -1.52
CA ARG A 52 -8.73 -5.98 -2.93
C ARG A 52 -8.59 -4.71 -3.77
N ILE A 53 -9.14 -3.60 -3.27
CA ILE A 53 -9.09 -2.29 -3.95
C ILE A 53 -7.66 -1.76 -3.97
N LEU A 54 -6.94 -1.91 -2.85
CA LEU A 54 -5.54 -1.50 -2.78
C LEU A 54 -4.65 -2.26 -3.77
N ALA A 55 -4.89 -3.57 -3.97
CA ALA A 55 -4.17 -4.36 -4.96
C ALA A 55 -4.35 -3.75 -6.37
N GLU A 56 -5.58 -3.40 -6.75
CA GLU A 56 -5.87 -2.75 -8.03
C GLU A 56 -5.25 -1.34 -8.15
N TYR A 57 -5.14 -0.60 -7.05
CA TYR A 57 -4.59 0.76 -7.06
C TYR A 57 -3.07 0.81 -7.08
N CYS A 58 -2.42 -0.07 -6.31
CA CYS A 58 -1.00 0.01 -6.04
C CYS A 58 -0.17 -0.90 -6.94
N LEU A 59 -0.60 -2.14 -7.18
CA LEU A 59 0.20 -3.11 -7.94
C LEU A 59 0.49 -2.67 -9.38
N PRO A 60 -0.41 -2.00 -10.13
CA PRO A 60 -0.07 -1.51 -11.47
C PRO A 60 1.08 -0.52 -11.51
N LEU A 61 1.39 0.16 -10.40
CA LEU A 61 2.46 1.15 -10.32
C LEU A 61 3.80 0.50 -9.97
N VAL A 62 3.78 -0.67 -9.33
CA VAL A 62 4.98 -1.35 -8.85
C VAL A 62 5.59 -2.17 -9.99
N ARG A 63 6.89 -1.99 -10.23
CA ARG A 63 7.61 -2.79 -11.24
C ARG A 63 7.60 -4.27 -10.91
N THR A 64 7.80 -5.13 -11.91
CA THR A 64 8.05 -6.55 -11.65
C THR A 64 9.24 -6.72 -10.68
N GLY A 65 9.04 -7.52 -9.63
CA GLY A 65 10.01 -7.70 -8.55
C GLY A 65 10.10 -6.55 -7.56
N GLY A 66 9.24 -5.54 -7.65
CA GLY A 66 9.05 -4.50 -6.63
C GLY A 66 8.15 -4.96 -5.47
N ILE A 67 7.89 -4.06 -4.52
CA ILE A 67 7.16 -4.37 -3.28
C ILE A 67 5.96 -3.44 -3.10
N PHE A 68 4.81 -4.00 -2.73
CA PHE A 68 3.68 -3.24 -2.22
C PHE A 68 3.53 -3.46 -0.71
N VAL A 69 3.55 -2.38 0.06
CA VAL A 69 3.36 -2.39 1.53
C VAL A 69 2.01 -1.77 1.88
N ALA A 70 1.11 -2.59 2.42
CA ALA A 70 -0.19 -2.15 2.89
C ALA A 70 -0.22 -2.11 4.43
N ALA A 71 -0.42 -0.92 5.00
CA ALA A 71 -0.65 -0.76 6.44
C ALA A 71 -2.13 -1.01 6.75
N LYS A 72 -2.40 -2.13 7.43
CA LYS A 72 -3.74 -2.63 7.78
C LYS A 72 -4.00 -2.62 9.29
N GLY A 73 -5.28 -2.67 9.64
CA GLY A 73 -5.77 -2.64 11.01
C GLY A 73 -5.88 -4.03 11.63
N HIS A 74 -6.99 -4.29 12.32
CA HIS A 74 -7.21 -5.42 13.23
C HIS A 74 -7.05 -6.82 12.62
N ASP A 75 -7.35 -7.02 11.34
CA ASP A 75 -7.30 -8.36 10.73
C ASP A 75 -6.62 -8.38 9.35
N PRO A 76 -5.28 -8.27 9.31
CA PRO A 76 -4.55 -8.30 8.04
C PRO A 76 -4.60 -9.68 7.36
N GLN A 77 -4.83 -10.76 8.12
CA GLN A 77 -4.87 -12.11 7.57
C GLN A 77 -6.16 -12.35 6.80
N GLU A 78 -7.30 -12.05 7.40
CA GLU A 78 -8.60 -12.17 6.74
C GLU A 78 -8.70 -11.24 5.53
N GLU A 79 -8.18 -10.01 5.64
CA GLU A 79 -8.16 -9.06 4.52
C GLU A 79 -7.34 -9.58 3.33
N VAL A 80 -6.16 -10.18 3.58
CA VAL A 80 -5.33 -10.73 2.51
C VAL A 80 -6.00 -11.98 1.90
N GLN A 81 -6.56 -12.87 2.72
CA GLN A 81 -7.28 -14.04 2.21
C GLN A 81 -8.47 -13.63 1.33
N SER A 82 -9.25 -12.65 1.77
CA SER A 82 -10.42 -12.13 1.01
C SER A 82 -10.03 -11.44 -0.31
N ALA A 83 -8.78 -10.99 -0.41
CA ALA A 83 -8.21 -10.32 -1.58
C ALA A 83 -7.31 -11.22 -2.44
N GLU A 84 -7.09 -12.48 -2.06
CA GLU A 84 -6.10 -13.37 -2.68
C GLU A 84 -6.25 -13.42 -4.21
N ARG A 85 -7.48 -13.63 -4.69
CA ARG A 85 -7.75 -13.68 -6.13
C ARG A 85 -7.36 -12.39 -6.84
N ALA A 86 -7.62 -11.23 -6.25
CA ALA A 86 -7.27 -9.94 -6.86
C ALA A 86 -5.75 -9.73 -6.85
N ILE A 87 -5.08 -10.08 -5.75
CA ILE A 87 -3.62 -10.02 -5.63
C ILE A 87 -2.97 -10.89 -6.73
N GLN A 88 -3.47 -12.12 -6.91
CA GLN A 88 -2.98 -13.04 -7.96
C GLN A 88 -3.25 -12.54 -9.37
N LEU A 89 -4.46 -12.03 -9.66
CA LEU A 89 -4.80 -11.44 -10.97
C LEU A 89 -3.93 -10.24 -11.31
N MET A 90 -3.48 -9.50 -10.30
CA MET A 90 -2.57 -8.38 -10.44
C MET A 90 -1.08 -8.80 -10.46
N GLY A 91 -0.79 -10.11 -10.50
CA GLY A 91 0.57 -10.64 -10.66
C GLY A 91 1.43 -10.61 -9.40
N ALA A 92 0.83 -10.50 -8.22
CA ALA A 92 1.54 -10.45 -6.94
C ALA A 92 1.22 -11.66 -6.05
N SER A 93 2.01 -11.82 -4.99
CA SER A 93 1.81 -12.81 -3.94
C SER A 93 2.13 -12.19 -2.57
N LEU A 94 1.51 -12.70 -1.51
CA LEU A 94 1.86 -12.28 -0.15
C LEU A 94 3.29 -12.70 0.17
N LEU A 95 4.14 -11.74 0.53
CA LEU A 95 5.49 -12.00 1.02
C LEU A 95 5.47 -12.27 2.53
N GLN A 96 4.94 -11.33 3.31
CA GLN A 96 4.92 -11.42 4.77
C GLN A 96 3.89 -10.46 5.38
N ILE A 97 3.36 -10.83 6.55
CA ILE A 97 2.58 -9.94 7.42
C ILE A 97 3.43 -9.61 8.64
N TYR A 98 3.58 -8.32 8.93
CA TYR A 98 4.28 -7.82 10.10
C TYR A 98 3.28 -7.28 11.12
N TYR A 99 3.48 -7.64 12.39
CA TYR A 99 2.71 -7.14 13.51
C TYR A 99 3.60 -6.26 14.38
N ASP A 100 3.13 -5.07 14.72
CA ASP A 100 3.80 -4.23 15.71
C ASP A 100 3.45 -4.76 17.12
N PRO A 101 4.44 -5.21 17.91
CA PRO A 101 4.19 -5.75 19.24
C PRO A 101 3.79 -4.69 20.28
N HIS A 102 3.96 -3.40 19.99
CA HIS A 102 3.64 -2.28 20.87
C HIS A 102 2.29 -1.62 20.57
N ILE A 103 1.67 -1.95 19.44
CA ILE A 103 0.33 -1.48 19.11
C ILE A 103 -0.67 -2.52 19.61
N SER A 104 -1.35 -2.22 20.72
CA SER A 104 -2.51 -2.97 21.20
C SER A 104 -3.68 -2.73 20.24
N VAL A 105 -3.70 -3.47 19.14
CA VAL A 105 -4.87 -3.53 18.27
C VAL A 105 -5.92 -4.34 19.03
N SER A 106 -7.02 -3.71 19.45
CA SER A 106 -8.09 -4.32 20.24
C SER A 106 -8.84 -5.40 19.45
N GLY A 107 -8.20 -6.56 19.27
CA GLY A 107 -8.74 -7.73 18.59
C GLY A 107 -8.02 -8.98 19.10
N ASN A 108 -8.79 -9.99 19.49
CA ASN A 108 -8.28 -11.25 20.05
C ASN A 108 -7.40 -11.98 19.01
N TYR A 109 -6.07 -11.96 19.18
CA TYR A 109 -5.18 -12.76 18.35
C TYR A 109 -4.25 -13.64 19.18
N SER A 110 -4.34 -14.95 18.90
CA SER A 110 -3.45 -15.99 19.39
C SER A 110 -2.07 -15.83 18.76
N LYS A 111 -1.03 -15.69 19.59
CA LYS A 111 0.37 -15.65 19.18
C LYS A 111 0.76 -16.97 18.52
N SER A 112 0.78 -17.07 17.20
CA SER A 112 1.58 -18.10 16.52
C SER A 112 3.05 -17.66 16.56
N ARG A 113 3.82 -18.31 17.44
CA ARG A 113 5.28 -18.11 17.53
C ARG A 113 5.90 -18.58 16.23
N LEU A 114 6.82 -17.77 15.72
CA LEU A 114 7.83 -18.17 14.74
C LEU A 114 8.56 -19.42 15.29
N SER A 115 8.38 -20.57 14.64
CA SER A 115 9.29 -21.69 14.78
C SER A 115 10.50 -21.38 13.93
N SER A 116 11.62 -21.14 14.60
CA SER A 116 12.96 -21.09 14.01
C SER A 116 13.26 -22.43 13.33
N ALA A 117 13.73 -22.38 12.09
CA ALA A 117 14.52 -23.43 11.44
C ALA A 117 15.50 -22.75 10.47
#